data_AF-A0AAE3QWT7-F1
#
_entry.id   AF-A0AAE3QWT7-F1
#
_cell.length_a   1.000
_cell.length_b   1.000
_cell.length_c   1.000
_cell.angle_alpha   90.00
_cell.angle_beta   90.00
_cell.angle_gamma   90.00
#
_symmetry.space_group_name_H-M   'P 1'
#
loop_
_entity.id
_entity.type
_entity.pdbx_description
1 polymer ?
#
loop_
_entity_poly.entity_id
_entity_poly.type
_entity_poly.pdbx_seq_one_letter_code
_entity_poly.pdbx_strand_id
1 'polypeptide(L)'
;MNILKQLPIHYTGELHNVQLINFSVEKKEIESQIPWKIHLRDYNGRALISMVNVQLKHMHPTFLPSVIQFSYRHVAFRVLIDDATYTGGRKHGIYFLRSFTDNSLIAQGGKWFTSYNLETAELIATPQFLTLKQNDRFLNYVLDEETPCITNTYLYEEVSQIDRAYSMINNTVYKTQIMRKKWPIEWIHCSHFQTNFFETARLEGAFQVREKIDYKWLAAEQAR
;
A
#
# COMPACT_ATOMS: atom_id res chain seq x y z
N MET A 1 -1.27 -25.21 1.25
CA MET A 1 -0.58 -24.09 0.55
C MET A 1 -0.38 -22.82 1.41
N ASN A 2 -0.44 -22.88 2.76
CA ASN A 2 -0.30 -21.70 3.64
C ASN A 2 1.00 -21.61 4.46
N ILE A 3 1.87 -22.61 4.41
CA ILE A 3 3.09 -22.67 5.23
C ILE A 3 4.12 -21.61 4.77
N LEU A 4 4.28 -21.41 3.46
CA LEU A 4 5.25 -20.45 2.90
C LEU A 4 4.91 -18.99 3.24
N LYS A 5 3.63 -18.66 3.37
CA LYS A 5 3.17 -17.30 3.75
C LYS A 5 3.34 -16.99 5.23
N GLN A 6 3.55 -18.02 6.05
CA GLN A 6 3.84 -17.90 7.48
C GLN A 6 5.33 -17.87 7.78
N LEU A 7 6.18 -18.09 6.77
CA LEU A 7 7.63 -18.02 6.98
C LEU A 7 8.01 -16.59 7.38
N PRO A 8 8.80 -16.43 8.46
CA PRO A 8 9.27 -15.13 8.90
C PRO A 8 10.36 -14.64 7.95
N ILE A 9 9.96 -14.08 6.81
CA ILE A 9 10.88 -13.56 5.81
C ILE A 9 11.09 -12.07 6.05
N HIS A 10 12.33 -11.68 6.25
CA HIS A 10 12.73 -10.28 6.24
C HIS A 10 13.14 -9.89 4.82
N TYR A 11 12.75 -8.68 4.42
CA TYR A 11 13.17 -8.09 3.16
C TYR A 11 13.90 -6.78 3.42
N THR A 12 14.95 -6.54 2.64
CA THR A 12 15.61 -5.23 2.55
C THR A 12 15.55 -4.73 1.12
N GLY A 13 15.52 -3.42 0.95
CA GLY A 13 15.62 -2.80 -0.37
C GLY A 13 15.41 -1.29 -0.28
N GLU A 14 15.01 -0.69 -1.40
CA GLU A 14 14.89 0.75 -1.54
C GLU A 14 13.55 1.13 -2.17
N LEU A 15 12.91 2.16 -1.62
CA LEU A 15 11.76 2.82 -2.25
C LEU A 15 12.25 4.01 -3.05
N HIS A 16 11.83 4.09 -4.31
CA HIS A 16 12.09 5.19 -5.23
C HIS A 16 10.78 5.72 -5.78
N ASN A 17 10.70 7.04 -6.02
CA ASN A 17 9.57 7.70 -6.66
C ASN A 17 8.22 7.33 -6.02
N VAL A 18 8.13 7.43 -4.69
CA VAL A 18 6.90 7.07 -3.98
C VAL A 18 5.86 8.14 -4.27
N GLN A 19 4.71 7.72 -4.77
CA GLN A 19 3.52 8.55 -4.93
C GLN A 19 2.38 7.90 -4.17
N LEU A 20 1.65 8.71 -3.40
CA LEU A 20 0.50 8.28 -2.61
C LEU A 20 -0.72 9.04 -3.09
N ILE A 21 -1.70 8.34 -3.66
CA ILE A 21 -3.01 8.91 -3.98
C ILE A 21 -4.01 8.40 -2.96
N ASN A 22 -4.56 9.31 -2.17
CA ASN A 22 -5.45 8.96 -1.09
C ASN A 22 -6.87 9.37 -1.49
N PHE A 23 -7.76 8.41 -1.45
CA PHE A 23 -9.15 8.60 -1.79
C PHE A 23 -10.03 7.80 -0.83
N SER A 24 -11.25 8.23 -0.62
CA SER A 24 -12.19 7.57 0.27
C SER A 24 -13.32 6.88 -0.51
N VAL A 25 -13.78 5.77 0.03
CA VAL A 25 -14.90 4.97 -0.49
C VAL A 25 -15.94 4.75 0.61
N GLU A 26 -17.18 4.44 0.23
CA GLU A 26 -18.17 3.95 1.19
C GLU A 26 -17.69 2.63 1.81
N LYS A 27 -17.82 2.50 3.13
CA LYS A 27 -17.31 1.31 3.84
C LYS A 27 -17.92 0.02 3.30
N LYS A 28 -19.24 0.02 3.07
CA LYS A 28 -20.01 -1.11 2.55
C LYS A 28 -19.46 -1.66 1.23
N GLU A 29 -18.84 -0.82 0.41
CA GLU A 29 -18.26 -1.21 -0.88
C GLU A 29 -17.08 -2.18 -0.73
N ILE A 30 -16.32 -2.05 0.36
CA ILE A 30 -15.11 -2.83 0.60
C ILE A 30 -15.21 -3.75 1.82
N GLU A 31 -16.26 -3.64 2.65
CA GLU A 31 -16.45 -4.45 3.86
C GLU A 31 -16.33 -5.95 3.60
N SER A 32 -16.86 -6.45 2.48
CA SER A 32 -16.77 -7.87 2.10
C SER A 32 -15.36 -8.35 1.75
N GLN A 33 -14.45 -7.42 1.43
CA GLN A 33 -13.04 -7.69 1.15
C GLN A 33 -12.18 -7.67 2.42
N ILE A 34 -12.73 -7.15 3.53
CA ILE A 34 -12.01 -7.08 4.80
C ILE A 34 -12.27 -8.35 5.61
N PRO A 35 -11.22 -9.03 6.07
CA PRO A 35 -11.39 -10.17 6.95
C PRO A 35 -12.07 -9.79 8.27
N TRP A 36 -12.97 -10.63 8.79
CA TRP A 36 -13.87 -10.28 9.92
C TRP A 36 -13.18 -9.84 11.24
N LYS A 37 -11.91 -10.21 11.48
CA LYS A 37 -11.12 -9.75 12.64
C LYS A 37 -10.41 -8.42 12.42
N ILE A 38 -10.45 -7.88 11.21
CA ILE A 38 -9.84 -6.61 10.85
C ILE A 38 -10.98 -5.61 10.69
N HIS A 39 -10.87 -4.46 11.37
CA HIS A 39 -11.91 -3.44 11.36
C HIS A 39 -11.46 -2.24 10.54
N LEU A 40 -12.35 -1.71 9.71
CA LEU A 40 -12.08 -0.49 8.95
C LEU A 40 -12.01 0.72 9.89
N ARG A 41 -11.02 1.59 9.67
CA ARG A 41 -11.00 2.89 10.34
C ARG A 41 -12.08 3.79 9.76
N ASP A 42 -12.74 4.55 10.63
CA ASP A 42 -13.61 5.63 10.17
C ASP A 42 -12.79 6.83 9.73
N TYR A 43 -13.01 7.27 8.49
CA TYR A 43 -12.50 8.52 7.96
C TYR A 43 -13.72 9.34 7.49
N ASN A 44 -14.29 10.13 8.39
CA ASN A 44 -15.48 10.95 8.15
C ASN A 44 -16.66 10.14 7.56
N GLY A 45 -16.97 8.98 8.17
CA GLY A 45 -18.03 8.08 7.72
C GLY A 45 -17.66 7.19 6.53
N ARG A 46 -16.43 7.28 6.02
CA ARG A 46 -15.93 6.55 4.85
C ARG A 46 -14.70 5.71 5.22
N ALA A 47 -14.26 4.85 4.32
CA ALA A 47 -12.97 4.16 4.44
C ALA A 47 -11.92 4.89 3.60
N LEU A 48 -10.76 5.17 4.19
CA LEU A 48 -9.65 5.80 3.48
C LEU A 48 -8.75 4.74 2.84
N ILE A 49 -8.58 4.83 1.52
CA ILE A 49 -7.62 4.03 0.76
C ILE A 49 -6.43 4.92 0.41
N SER A 50 -5.24 4.50 0.83
CA SER A 50 -3.96 5.11 0.45
C SER A 50 -3.33 4.28 -0.64
N MET A 51 -3.61 4.61 -1.91
CA MET A 51 -2.95 3.94 -3.03
C MET A 51 -1.49 4.36 -3.10
N VAL A 52 -0.57 3.39 -3.03
CA VAL A 52 0.87 3.64 -3.21
C VAL A 52 1.30 3.19 -4.59
N ASN A 53 1.96 4.06 -5.35
CA ASN A 53 2.75 3.73 -6.53
C ASN A 53 4.23 3.96 -6.18
N VAL A 54 5.03 2.91 -6.27
CA VAL A 54 6.44 2.96 -5.87
C VAL A 54 7.28 2.09 -6.77
N GLN A 55 8.51 2.53 -7.04
CA GLN A 55 9.53 1.69 -7.65
C GLN A 55 10.38 1.06 -6.54
N LEU A 56 10.26 -0.26 -6.39
CA LEU A 56 11.06 -1.04 -5.47
C LEU A 56 12.36 -1.45 -6.17
N LYS A 57 13.50 -1.14 -5.55
CA LYS A 57 14.83 -1.50 -6.08
C LYS A 57 15.63 -2.30 -5.07
N HIS A 58 16.49 -3.16 -5.59
CA HIS A 58 17.41 -3.99 -4.80
C HIS A 58 16.69 -4.79 -3.70
N MET A 59 15.46 -5.24 -3.99
CA MET A 59 14.68 -6.02 -3.04
C MET A 59 15.33 -7.38 -2.86
N HIS A 60 15.56 -7.76 -1.62
CA HIS A 60 16.33 -8.93 -1.26
C HIS A 60 15.75 -9.59 -0.01
N PRO A 61 15.36 -10.88 -0.06
CA PRO A 61 15.03 -11.65 1.13
C PRO A 61 16.31 -12.00 1.88
N THR A 62 16.40 -11.68 3.17
CA THR A 62 17.67 -11.78 3.93
C THR A 62 18.25 -13.18 4.09
N PHE A 63 17.48 -14.23 3.76
CA PHE A 63 17.95 -15.62 3.81
C PHE A 63 18.60 -16.10 2.51
N LEU A 64 18.48 -15.34 1.41
CA LEU A 64 19.14 -15.66 0.15
C LEU A 64 20.53 -14.98 0.08
N PRO A 65 21.42 -15.42 -0.82
CA PRO A 65 22.66 -14.70 -1.12
C PRO A 65 22.36 -13.29 -1.67
N SER A 66 23.15 -12.29 -1.27
CA SER A 66 22.95 -10.86 -1.62
C SER A 66 22.98 -10.55 -3.12
N VAL A 67 23.50 -11.47 -3.94
CA VAL A 67 23.49 -11.38 -5.41
C VAL A 67 22.08 -11.60 -6.00
N ILE A 68 21.17 -12.22 -5.25
CA ILE A 68 19.79 -12.45 -5.68
C ILE A 68 18.94 -11.25 -5.24
N GLN A 69 18.80 -10.29 -6.14
CA GLN A 69 17.99 -9.10 -5.93
C GLN A 69 16.99 -8.94 -7.06
N PHE A 70 15.86 -8.28 -6.77
CA PHE A 70 14.86 -7.97 -7.76
C PHE A 70 14.37 -6.53 -7.62
N SER A 71 13.94 -5.96 -8.74
CA SER A 71 13.37 -4.62 -8.80
C SER A 71 12.08 -4.68 -9.60
N TYR A 72 11.06 -3.95 -9.14
CA TYR A 72 9.76 -3.93 -9.79
C TYR A 72 8.96 -2.69 -9.38
N ARG A 73 7.97 -2.32 -10.20
CA ARG A 73 6.98 -1.32 -9.81
C ARG A 73 5.88 -2.00 -9.01
N HIS A 74 5.53 -1.41 -7.89
CA HIS A 74 4.45 -1.89 -7.04
C HIS A 74 3.40 -0.79 -6.92
N VAL A 75 2.17 -1.13 -7.31
CA VAL A 75 1.00 -0.29 -7.10
C VAL A 75 0.06 -1.03 -6.17
N ALA A 76 -0.36 -0.45 -5.06
CA ALA A 76 -1.20 -1.18 -4.11
C ALA A 76 -2.30 -0.31 -3.50
N PHE A 77 -3.51 -0.88 -3.44
CA PHE A 77 -4.63 -0.33 -2.70
C PHE A 77 -4.56 -0.87 -1.28
N ARG A 78 -4.27 0.03 -0.33
CA ARG A 78 -4.24 -0.30 1.09
C ARG A 78 -5.19 0.60 1.85
N VAL A 79 -6.07 -0.01 2.63
CA VAL A 79 -7.07 0.68 3.42
C VAL A 79 -6.56 0.88 4.84
N LEU A 80 -6.87 2.01 5.45
CA LEU A 80 -6.59 2.24 6.86
C LEU A 80 -7.54 1.39 7.73
N ILE A 81 -6.96 0.74 8.74
CA ILE A 81 -7.71 -0.11 9.65
C ILE A 81 -7.65 0.44 11.08
N ASP A 82 -8.63 0.05 11.89
CA ASP A 82 -8.58 0.27 13.33
C ASP A 82 -7.85 -0.91 13.98
N ASP A 83 -6.56 -0.73 14.22
CA ASP A 83 -5.69 -1.72 14.87
C ASP A 83 -5.46 -1.42 16.36
N ALA A 84 -6.24 -0.51 16.96
CA ALA A 84 -6.09 -0.10 18.35
C ALA A 84 -6.08 -1.28 19.34
N THR A 85 -6.85 -2.33 19.05
CA THR A 85 -6.94 -3.56 19.85
C THR A 85 -5.62 -4.33 19.92
N TYR A 86 -4.72 -4.16 18.95
CA TYR A 86 -3.43 -4.86 18.85
C TYR A 86 -2.23 -4.00 19.28
N THR A 87 -2.46 -2.73 19.61
CA THR A 87 -1.39 -1.73 19.75
C THR A 87 -1.51 -0.86 21.00
N GLY A 88 -2.52 -1.11 21.83
CA GLY A 88 -2.80 -0.28 23.02
C GLY A 88 -3.31 1.11 22.64
N GLY A 89 -4.12 1.22 21.59
CA GLY A 89 -4.82 2.46 21.22
C GLY A 89 -4.25 3.23 20.02
N ARG A 90 -3.08 2.84 19.47
CA ARG A 90 -2.50 3.51 18.31
C ARG A 90 -3.09 2.97 17.01
N LYS A 91 -3.55 3.86 16.14
CA LYS A 91 -4.14 3.47 14.87
C LYS A 91 -3.17 3.75 13.74
N HIS A 92 -2.25 2.85 13.42
CA HIS A 92 -1.26 3.05 12.34
C HIS A 92 -1.26 1.92 11.30
N GLY A 93 -2.21 0.98 11.42
CA GLY A 93 -2.31 -0.19 10.56
C GLY A 93 -2.96 0.08 9.21
N ILE A 94 -2.48 -0.64 8.20
CA ILE A 94 -3.15 -0.80 6.92
C ILE A 94 -3.44 -2.26 6.60
N TYR A 95 -4.43 -2.50 5.76
CA TYR A 95 -4.69 -3.78 5.12
C TYR A 95 -4.60 -3.63 3.60
N PHE A 96 -3.87 -4.52 2.93
CA PHE A 96 -3.77 -4.52 1.47
C PHE A 96 -5.02 -5.16 0.87
N LEU A 97 -5.84 -4.37 0.18
CA LEU A 97 -6.98 -4.86 -0.60
C LEU A 97 -6.47 -5.60 -1.83
N ARG A 98 -5.62 -4.92 -2.61
CA ARG A 98 -5.08 -5.42 -3.89
C ARG A 98 -3.70 -4.84 -4.14
N SER A 99 -2.88 -5.59 -4.84
CA SER A 99 -1.56 -5.14 -5.27
C SER A 99 -1.32 -5.50 -6.72
N PHE A 100 -0.58 -4.66 -7.44
CA PHE A 100 -0.34 -4.77 -8.86
C PHE A 100 1.14 -4.57 -9.19
N THR A 101 1.59 -5.25 -10.24
CA THR A 101 2.91 -5.11 -10.85
C THR A 101 2.80 -5.34 -12.36
N ASP A 102 3.71 -4.76 -13.13
CA ASP A 102 3.88 -5.04 -14.56
C ASP A 102 4.75 -6.29 -14.80
N ASN A 103 5.42 -6.81 -13.76
CA ASN A 103 6.30 -7.96 -13.86
C ASN A 103 5.59 -9.28 -13.48
N SER A 104 5.30 -10.11 -14.48
CA SER A 104 4.60 -11.38 -14.32
C SER A 104 5.36 -12.43 -13.50
N LEU A 105 6.70 -12.41 -13.51
CA LEU A 105 7.52 -13.30 -12.68
C LEU A 105 7.40 -12.93 -11.20
N ILE A 106 7.39 -11.62 -10.91
CA ILE A 106 7.22 -11.10 -9.56
C ILE A 106 5.79 -11.37 -9.05
N ALA A 107 4.76 -11.18 -9.90
CA ALA A 107 3.38 -11.53 -9.53
C ALA A 107 3.23 -13.02 -9.19
N GLN A 108 3.84 -13.89 -10.00
CA GLN A 108 3.87 -15.33 -9.73
C GLN A 108 4.59 -15.63 -8.43
N GLY A 109 5.79 -15.08 -8.17
CA GLY A 109 6.47 -15.28 -6.88
C GLY A 109 5.68 -14.75 -5.68
N GLY A 110 5.12 -13.55 -5.80
CA GLY A 110 4.36 -12.90 -4.73
C GLY A 110 3.16 -13.71 -4.25
N LYS A 111 2.47 -14.43 -5.14
CA LYS A 111 1.35 -15.33 -4.78
C LYS A 111 1.75 -16.44 -3.82
N TRP A 112 2.99 -16.90 -3.89
CA TRP A 112 3.51 -18.02 -3.11
C TRP A 112 4.08 -17.56 -1.77
N PHE A 113 4.68 -16.37 -1.73
CA PHE A 113 5.42 -15.87 -0.57
C PHE A 113 4.69 -14.79 0.23
N THR A 114 3.61 -14.21 -0.28
CA THR A 114 2.93 -13.08 0.38
C THR A 114 1.41 -13.23 0.46
N SER A 115 0.83 -12.55 1.44
CA SER A 115 -0.63 -12.42 1.61
C SER A 115 -1.20 -11.18 0.92
N TYR A 116 -0.42 -10.50 0.08
CA TYR A 116 -0.74 -9.17 -0.45
C TYR A 116 -1.45 -9.17 -1.80
N ASN A 117 -1.92 -10.34 -2.26
CA ASN A 117 -2.66 -10.53 -3.51
C ASN A 117 -2.03 -9.76 -4.68
N LEU A 118 -0.76 -10.05 -4.96
CA LEU A 118 -0.03 -9.42 -6.05
C LEU A 118 -0.48 -9.99 -7.40
N GLU A 119 -1.01 -9.10 -8.23
CA GLU A 119 -1.56 -9.41 -9.55
C GLU A 119 -0.78 -8.68 -10.64
N THR A 120 -0.87 -9.19 -11.87
CA THR A 120 -0.32 -8.49 -13.04
C THR A 120 -1.34 -7.49 -13.56
N ALA A 121 -0.87 -6.30 -13.94
CA ALA A 121 -1.66 -5.26 -14.58
C ALA A 121 -0.81 -4.50 -15.60
N GLU A 122 -1.45 -3.84 -16.56
CA GLU A 122 -0.79 -2.88 -17.44
C GLU A 122 -0.52 -1.60 -16.65
N LEU A 123 0.75 -1.20 -16.55
CA LEU A 123 1.18 0.01 -15.85
C LEU A 123 1.94 0.92 -16.82
N ILE A 124 1.41 2.12 -17.06
CA ILE A 124 2.13 3.20 -17.74
C ILE A 124 2.35 4.30 -16.71
N ALA A 125 3.60 4.58 -16.37
CA ALA A 125 3.91 5.44 -15.23
C ALA A 125 5.11 6.35 -15.49
N THR A 126 4.98 7.60 -15.09
CA THR A 126 6.04 8.61 -15.02
C THR A 126 6.02 9.26 -13.63
N PRO A 127 6.97 10.16 -13.31
CA PRO A 127 6.87 10.96 -12.08
C PRO A 127 5.62 11.86 -12.02
N GLN A 128 4.94 12.09 -13.14
CA GLN A 128 3.76 12.96 -13.22
C GLN A 128 2.45 12.20 -13.41
N PHE A 129 2.42 10.95 -13.86
CA PHE A 129 1.15 10.24 -14.03
C PHE A 129 1.28 8.74 -13.88
N LEU A 130 0.14 8.11 -13.62
CA LEU A 130 -0.04 6.67 -13.72
C LEU A 130 -1.32 6.37 -14.48
N THR A 131 -1.23 5.38 -15.35
CA THR A 131 -2.36 4.60 -15.86
C THR A 131 -2.15 3.16 -15.41
N LEU A 132 -3.07 2.67 -14.60
CA LEU A 132 -3.19 1.28 -14.23
C LEU A 132 -4.43 0.70 -14.90
N LYS A 133 -4.27 -0.38 -15.65
CA LYS A 133 -5.38 -1.13 -16.25
C LYS A 133 -5.28 -2.62 -15.96
N GLN A 134 -6.42 -3.21 -15.63
CA GLN A 134 -6.56 -4.65 -15.47
C GLN A 134 -7.94 -5.06 -15.96
N ASN A 135 -7.98 -5.76 -17.10
CA ASN A 135 -9.23 -6.07 -17.80
C ASN A 135 -10.05 -4.79 -18.08
N ASP A 136 -11.29 -4.73 -17.62
CA ASP A 136 -12.22 -3.60 -17.70
C ASP A 136 -12.02 -2.56 -16.58
N ARG A 137 -11.11 -2.83 -15.62
CA ARG A 137 -10.83 -1.93 -14.49
C ARG A 137 -9.63 -1.02 -14.77
N PHE A 138 -9.71 0.21 -14.30
CA PHE A 138 -8.66 1.21 -14.45
C PHE A 138 -8.57 2.17 -13.26
N LEU A 139 -7.38 2.73 -13.08
CA LEU A 139 -7.12 3.90 -12.25
C LEU A 139 -6.11 4.79 -12.96
N ASN A 140 -6.44 6.07 -13.10
CA ASN A 140 -5.60 7.08 -13.70
C ASN A 140 -5.43 8.24 -12.73
N TYR A 141 -4.23 8.80 -12.69
CA TYR A 141 -4.02 10.11 -12.09
C TYR A 141 -2.93 10.90 -12.78
N VAL A 142 -2.99 12.22 -12.62
CA VAL A 142 -1.96 13.17 -13.04
C VAL A 142 -1.58 14.05 -11.85
N LEU A 143 -0.28 14.21 -11.65
CA LEU A 143 0.38 15.04 -10.66
C LEU A 143 1.12 16.16 -11.36
N ASP A 144 1.11 17.32 -10.74
CA ASP A 144 1.85 18.49 -11.21
C ASP A 144 2.47 19.27 -10.04
N GLU A 145 3.35 20.20 -10.38
CA GLU A 145 4.11 21.00 -9.41
C GLU A 145 3.33 22.25 -8.95
N GLU A 146 2.03 22.35 -9.26
CA GLU A 146 1.20 23.42 -8.72
C GLU A 146 1.04 23.27 -7.21
N THR A 147 0.78 24.39 -6.53
CA THR A 147 0.51 24.35 -5.10
C THR A 147 -0.80 23.61 -4.86
N PRO A 148 -0.83 22.57 -4.00
CA PRO A 148 -2.05 21.84 -3.71
C PRO A 148 -3.16 22.79 -3.26
N CYS A 149 -4.26 22.86 -4.01
CA CYS A 149 -5.38 23.74 -3.68
C CYS A 149 -6.09 23.36 -2.37
N ILE A 150 -5.93 22.10 -1.93
CA ILE A 150 -6.50 21.57 -0.69
C ILE A 150 -5.40 20.82 0.06
N THR A 151 -5.04 21.34 1.23
CA THR A 151 -4.24 20.61 2.22
C THR A 151 -5.13 20.24 3.39
N ASN A 152 -5.17 18.96 3.74
CA ASN A 152 -5.96 18.43 4.84
C ASN A 152 -5.03 17.87 5.92
N THR A 153 -4.87 18.61 7.03
CA THR A 153 -4.00 18.21 8.15
C THR A 153 -4.36 16.82 8.68
N TYR A 154 -5.65 16.52 8.78
CA TYR A 154 -6.12 15.22 9.26
C TYR A 154 -5.69 14.09 8.29
N LEU A 155 -5.80 14.29 6.98
CA LEU A 155 -5.29 13.32 6.01
C LEU A 155 -3.77 13.11 6.13
N TYR A 156 -3.02 14.19 6.30
CA TYR A 156 -1.57 14.12 6.47
C TYR A 156 -1.19 13.31 7.70
N GLU A 157 -1.85 13.54 8.84
CA GLU A 157 -1.63 12.79 10.09
C GLU A 157 -1.93 11.30 9.90
N GLU A 158 -3.08 10.96 9.33
CA GLU A 158 -3.49 9.57 9.09
C GLU A 158 -2.49 8.81 8.19
N VAL A 159 -1.98 9.45 7.14
CA VAL A 159 -1.08 8.80 6.16
C VAL A 159 0.38 8.78 6.63
N SER A 160 0.84 9.84 7.32
CA SER A 160 2.23 9.95 7.79
C SER A 160 2.58 8.93 8.86
N GLN A 161 1.60 8.52 9.67
CA GLN A 161 1.80 7.63 10.82
C GLN A 161 1.80 6.13 10.46
N ILE A 162 1.38 5.76 9.24
CA ILE A 162 1.29 4.35 8.83
C ILE A 162 2.64 3.64 8.99
N ASP A 163 2.73 2.60 9.81
CA ASP A 163 4.00 1.91 10.08
C ASP A 163 3.91 0.39 10.07
N ARG A 164 2.73 -0.17 9.80
CA ARG A 164 2.51 -1.62 9.81
C ARG A 164 1.39 -2.05 8.88
N ALA A 165 1.52 -3.25 8.36
CA ALA A 165 0.51 -3.92 7.57
C ALA A 165 -0.07 -5.11 8.33
N TYR A 166 -1.35 -5.39 8.13
CA TYR A 166 -2.02 -6.56 8.68
C TYR A 166 -2.43 -7.52 7.57
N SER A 167 -2.43 -8.81 7.89
CA SER A 167 -2.93 -9.88 7.02
C SER A 167 -3.64 -10.94 7.85
N MET A 168 -4.45 -11.77 7.21
CA MET A 168 -5.10 -12.91 7.86
C MET A 168 -4.69 -14.21 7.17
N ILE A 169 -4.20 -15.17 7.95
CA ILE A 169 -3.82 -16.51 7.48
C ILE A 169 -4.45 -17.51 8.45
N ASN A 170 -5.27 -18.43 7.95
CA ASN A 170 -5.95 -19.46 8.76
C ASN A 170 -6.67 -18.88 9.99
N ASN A 171 -7.45 -17.81 9.83
CA ASN A 171 -8.16 -17.09 10.90
C ASN A 171 -7.26 -16.44 11.98
N THR A 172 -5.94 -16.43 11.79
CA THR A 172 -4.99 -15.73 12.64
C THR A 172 -4.57 -14.43 11.98
N VAL A 173 -4.58 -13.36 12.76
CA VAL A 173 -4.15 -12.03 12.32
C VAL A 173 -2.64 -11.94 12.49
N TYR A 174 -1.96 -11.56 11.43
CA TYR A 174 -0.52 -11.31 11.41
C TYR A 174 -0.27 -9.83 11.17
N LYS A 175 0.66 -9.26 11.91
CA LYS A 175 1.16 -7.91 11.77
C LYS A 175 2.55 -7.97 11.17
N THR A 176 2.81 -7.07 10.25
CA THR A 176 4.13 -6.91 9.65
C THR A 176 4.57 -5.46 9.79
N GLN A 177 5.61 -5.23 10.59
CA GLN A 177 6.13 -3.89 10.82
C GLN A 177 6.95 -3.41 9.62
N ILE A 178 6.69 -2.17 9.22
CA ILE A 178 7.37 -1.47 8.15
C ILE A 178 8.41 -0.54 8.79
N MET A 179 9.70 -0.88 8.68
CA MET A 179 10.77 -0.07 9.23
C MET A 179 11.37 0.84 8.17
N ARG A 180 11.38 2.14 8.50
CA ARG A 180 12.02 3.20 7.72
C ARG A 180 12.55 4.27 8.67
N LYS A 181 13.69 4.89 8.31
CA LYS A 181 14.30 5.94 9.15
C LYS A 181 13.48 7.22 9.17
N LYS A 182 12.86 7.55 8.04
CA LYS A 182 12.04 8.73 7.83
C LYS A 182 10.93 8.45 6.82
N TRP A 183 9.90 9.28 6.87
CA TRP A 183 8.79 9.27 5.93
C TRP A 183 8.41 10.70 5.55
N PRO A 184 9.26 11.39 4.78
CA PRO A 184 9.03 12.77 4.42
C PRO A 184 8.06 12.82 3.25
N ILE A 185 6.80 12.53 3.54
CA ILE A 185 5.74 12.76 2.58
C ILE A 185 5.53 14.26 2.43
N GLU A 186 5.48 14.70 1.19
CA GLU A 186 5.21 16.09 0.81
C GLU A 186 3.92 16.12 0.03
N TRP A 187 3.10 17.16 0.22
CA TRP A 187 1.94 17.36 -0.62
C TRP A 187 2.36 17.56 -2.08
N ILE A 188 1.53 17.04 -2.98
CA ILE A 188 1.62 17.31 -4.41
C ILE A 188 0.22 17.50 -4.95
N HIS A 189 0.05 18.41 -5.92
CA HIS A 189 -1.23 18.62 -6.55
C HIS A 189 -1.56 17.45 -7.49
N CYS A 190 -2.82 17.02 -7.46
CA CYS A 190 -3.36 15.95 -8.30
C CYS A 190 -4.48 16.53 -9.15
N SER A 191 -4.12 17.05 -10.33
CA SER A 191 -5.06 17.72 -11.24
C SER A 191 -6.06 16.77 -11.89
N HIS A 192 -5.76 15.47 -11.91
CA HIS A 192 -6.68 14.46 -12.40
C HIS A 192 -6.61 13.20 -11.56
N PHE A 193 -7.77 12.67 -11.19
CA PHE A 193 -7.93 11.34 -10.58
C PHE A 193 -9.23 10.71 -11.07
N GLN A 194 -9.14 9.49 -11.58
CA GLN A 194 -10.30 8.71 -11.98
C GLN A 194 -10.05 7.23 -11.78
N THR A 195 -11.05 6.50 -11.31
CA THR A 195 -10.99 5.05 -11.16
C THR A 195 -12.37 4.45 -11.30
N ASN A 196 -12.45 3.22 -11.79
CA ASN A 196 -13.65 2.38 -11.68
C ASN A 196 -13.38 1.11 -10.86
N PHE A 197 -12.23 1.02 -10.17
CA PHE A 197 -12.03 -0.04 -9.16
C PHE A 197 -12.99 0.12 -8.00
N PHE A 198 -13.39 1.35 -7.71
CA PHE A 198 -14.36 1.69 -6.69
C PHE A 198 -15.36 2.70 -7.23
N GLU A 199 -16.65 2.39 -7.12
CA GLU A 199 -17.78 3.19 -7.61
C GLU A 199 -17.89 4.52 -6.88
N THR A 200 -17.61 4.51 -5.57
CA THR A 200 -17.80 5.70 -4.73
C THR A 200 -16.52 6.50 -4.51
N ALA A 201 -15.43 6.22 -5.24
CA ALA A 201 -14.13 6.84 -5.01
C ALA A 201 -14.18 8.38 -5.04
N ARG A 202 -13.67 9.00 -3.98
CA ARG A 202 -13.49 10.46 -3.89
C ARG A 202 -12.06 10.79 -3.50
N LEU A 203 -11.36 11.57 -4.33
CA LEU A 203 -10.01 12.03 -4.03
C LEU A 203 -10.00 12.86 -2.74
N GLU A 204 -9.11 12.52 -1.81
CA GLU A 204 -8.89 13.26 -0.56
C GLU A 204 -7.57 14.03 -0.58
N GLY A 205 -6.57 13.54 -1.32
CA GLY A 205 -5.30 14.24 -1.49
C GLY A 205 -4.17 13.34 -1.99
N ALA A 206 -3.08 13.97 -2.42
CA ALA A 206 -1.91 13.26 -2.92
C ALA A 206 -0.63 13.69 -2.19
N PHE A 207 0.27 12.73 -2.02
CA PHE A 207 1.61 12.96 -1.49
C PHE A 207 2.66 12.31 -2.37
N GLN A 208 3.90 12.75 -2.21
CA GLN A 208 5.07 12.11 -2.78
C GLN A 208 6.22 12.03 -1.78
N VAL A 209 7.16 11.12 -2.05
CA VAL A 209 8.48 11.11 -1.39
C VAL A 209 9.52 11.19 -2.50
N ARG A 210 10.21 12.33 -2.58
CA ARG A 210 11.22 12.59 -3.63
C ARG A 210 12.53 11.85 -3.37
N GLU A 211 12.84 11.61 -2.11
CA GLU A 211 14.07 10.95 -1.71
C GLU A 211 13.97 9.42 -1.73
N LYS A 212 15.14 8.79 -1.84
CA LYS A 212 15.29 7.36 -1.67
C LYS A 212 15.06 6.96 -0.20
N ILE A 213 14.21 5.97 0.03
CA ILE A 213 13.98 5.42 1.37
C ILE A 213 14.57 4.02 1.45
N ASP A 214 15.57 3.83 2.32
CA ASP A 214 16.00 2.48 2.71
C ASP A 214 14.88 1.83 3.51
N TYR A 215 14.51 0.62 3.09
CA TYR A 215 13.27 -0.02 3.50
C TYR A 215 13.55 -1.42 4.03
N LYS A 216 13.02 -1.70 5.23
CA LYS A 216 13.07 -3.04 5.82
C LYS A 216 11.66 -3.51 6.12
N TRP A 217 11.31 -4.66 5.54
CA TRP A 217 10.09 -5.39 5.88
C TRP A 217 10.46 -6.44 6.91
N LEU A 218 9.95 -6.32 8.14
CA LEU A 218 10.17 -7.35 9.16
C LEU A 218 9.33 -8.58 8.86
N ALA A 219 9.72 -9.72 9.43
CA ALA A 219 8.91 -10.93 9.43
C ALA A 219 7.51 -10.64 10.01
N ALA A 220 6.50 -11.30 9.45
CA ALA A 220 5.15 -11.25 10.00
C ALA A 220 5.11 -11.96 11.36
N GLU A 221 4.54 -11.30 12.37
CA GLU A 221 4.31 -11.86 13.69
C GLU A 221 2.80 -11.93 13.97
N GLN A 222 2.38 -12.89 14.79
CA GLN A 222 0.99 -12.97 15.20
C GLN A 222 0.64 -11.71 16.02
N ALA A 223 -0.43 -11.02 15.63
CA ALA A 223 -0.97 -9.92 16.41
C ALA A 223 -1.56 -10.49 17.71
N ARG A 224 -1.07 -9.99 18.85
CA ARG A 224 -1.55 -10.34 20.19
C ARG A 224 -2.42 -9.23 20.73
#